data_AF-A0A2S9G4D2-F1
#
_entry.id   AF-A0A2S9G4D2-F1
#
_cell.length_a   1.000
_cell.length_b   1.000
_cell.length_c   1.000
_cell.angle_alpha   90.00
_cell.angle_beta   90.00
_cell.angle_gamma   90.00
#
_symmetry.space_group_name_H-M   'P 1'
#
loop_
_entity.id
_entity.type
_entity.pdbx_description
1 polymer ?
#
loop_
_entity_poly.entity_id
_entity_poly.type
_entity_poly.pdbx_seq_one_letter_code
_entity_poly.pdbx_strand_id
1 'polypeptide(L)'
;LSQAMLARIESDLGAEGGQGWGMTETSPICVVGRLLPKHASLWTEDQQKIKLNQGRGVCGVELKIVDESGARLPWDGKAFGEVFV
;
A
#
# COMPACT_ATOMS: atom_id res chain seq x y z
N LEU A 1 6.93 -1.01 7.24
CA LEU A 1 6.63 -2.18 8.11
C LEU A 1 7.20 -3.45 7.46
N SER A 2 7.94 -4.27 8.21
CA SER A 2 8.37 -5.60 7.72
C SER A 2 7.34 -6.68 8.06
N GLN A 3 7.40 -7.84 7.39
CA GLN A 3 6.53 -8.97 7.70
C GLN A 3 6.63 -9.41 9.17
N ALA A 4 7.85 -9.47 9.72
CA ALA A 4 8.06 -9.82 11.12
C ALA A 4 7.42 -8.81 12.09
N MET A 5 7.50 -7.51 11.78
CA MET A 5 6.84 -6.48 12.59
C MET A 5 5.32 -6.56 12.48
N LEU A 6 4.76 -6.78 11.29
CA LEU A 6 3.32 -6.95 11.10
C LEU A 6 2.82 -8.15 11.92
N ALA A 7 3.50 -9.29 11.83
CA ALA A 7 3.16 -10.49 12.59
C ALA A 7 3.17 -10.22 14.10
N ARG A 8 4.22 -9.58 14.64
CA ARG A 8 4.30 -9.24 16.07
C ARG A 8 3.15 -8.31 16.51
N ILE A 9 2.83 -7.28 15.71
CA ILE A 9 1.72 -6.35 16.02
C ILE A 9 0.40 -7.11 16.13
N GLU A 10 0.13 -8.02 15.20
CA GLU A 10 -1.13 -8.75 15.14
C GLU A 10 -1.21 -9.88 16.18
N SER A 11 -0.17 -10.72 16.30
CA SER A 11 -0.20 -11.89 17.19
C SER A 11 0.06 -11.53 18.65
N ASP A 12 0.97 -10.61 18.91
CA ASP A 12 1.52 -10.43 20.25
C ASP A 12 0.97 -9.19 20.95
N LEU A 13 0.58 -8.18 20.17
CA LEU A 13 -0.08 -6.97 20.70
C LEU A 13 -1.60 -7.00 20.49
N GLY A 14 -2.13 -7.94 19.69
CA GLY A 14 -3.55 -8.04 19.37
C GLY A 14 -4.11 -6.81 18.64
N ALA A 15 -3.23 -6.02 18.01
CA ALA A 15 -3.58 -4.79 17.32
C ALA A 15 -3.59 -4.98 15.80
N GLU A 16 -4.33 -4.14 15.08
CA GLU A 16 -4.31 -4.17 13.62
C GLU A 16 -3.10 -3.41 13.09
N GLY A 17 -2.21 -4.13 12.39
CA GLY A 17 -1.10 -3.53 11.65
C GLY A 17 -1.49 -3.10 10.23
N GLY A 18 -0.77 -2.11 9.71
CA GLY A 18 -0.91 -1.62 8.33
C GLY A 18 0.25 -0.72 7.92
N GLN A 19 0.37 -0.47 6.62
CA GLN A 19 1.37 0.44 6.05
C GLN A 19 0.76 1.81 5.74
N GLY A 20 1.61 2.82 5.68
CA GLY A 20 1.30 4.09 5.04
C GLY A 20 2.56 4.62 4.37
N TRP A 21 2.39 5.36 3.28
CA TRP A 21 3.48 6.05 2.60
C TRP A 21 3.05 7.47 2.22
N GLY A 22 4.03 8.35 2.26
CA GLY A 22 3.97 9.69 1.72
C GLY A 22 5.27 10.41 2.00
N MET A 23 5.29 11.69 1.67
CA MET A 23 6.45 12.58 1.74
C MET A 23 6.00 13.93 2.29
N THR A 24 6.94 14.80 2.69
CA THR A 24 6.64 16.15 3.18
C THR A 24 5.74 16.92 2.21
N GLU A 25 5.99 16.77 0.91
CA GLU A 25 5.28 17.36 -0.23
C GLU A 25 3.81 16.91 -0.32
N THR A 26 3.46 15.78 0.30
CA THR A 26 2.09 15.23 0.33
C THR A 26 1.34 15.51 1.64
N SER A 27 1.94 16.31 2.54
CA SER A 27 1.31 16.76 3.79
C SER A 27 0.66 15.68 4.69
N PRO A 28 1.38 14.66 5.20
CA PRO A 28 2.51 13.88 4.70
C PRO A 28 2.05 12.50 4.16
N ILE A 29 0.73 12.28 4.02
CA ILE A 29 0.10 10.99 3.71
C ILE A 29 -0.36 11.00 2.26
N CYS A 30 0.03 9.97 1.51
CA CYS A 30 -0.42 9.75 0.15
C CYS A 30 -1.23 8.44 0.03
N VAL A 31 -0.70 7.33 0.55
CA VAL A 31 -1.36 6.02 0.49
C VAL A 31 -1.43 5.34 1.85
N VAL A 32 -2.47 4.52 2.06
CA VAL A 32 -2.65 3.68 3.25
C VAL A 32 -3.01 2.24 2.88
N GLY A 33 -2.36 1.28 3.54
CA GLY A 33 -2.54 -0.15 3.33
C GLY A 33 -3.57 -0.74 4.28
N ARG A 34 -4.84 -0.77 3.85
CA ARG A 34 -5.93 -1.46 4.56
C ARG A 34 -6.59 -2.52 3.69
N LEU A 35 -7.09 -3.56 4.34
CA LEU A 35 -7.91 -4.56 3.68
C LEU A 35 -9.23 -3.95 3.20
N LEU A 36 -9.71 -4.45 2.07
CA LEU A 36 -11.03 -4.12 1.54
C LEU A 36 -12.01 -5.23 1.95
N PRO A 37 -13.33 -4.97 1.94
CA PRO A 37 -14.32 -5.99 2.27
C PRO A 37 -14.17 -7.29 1.46
N LYS A 38 -13.79 -7.18 0.17
CA LYS A 38 -13.54 -8.34 -0.70
C LYS A 38 -12.37 -9.24 -0.27
N HIS A 39 -11.52 -8.77 0.65
CA HIS A 39 -10.40 -9.53 1.19
C HIS A 39 -10.77 -10.32 2.45
N ALA A 40 -11.97 -10.13 3.02
CA ALA A 40 -12.37 -10.75 4.28
C ALA A 40 -12.38 -12.29 4.24
N SER A 41 -12.61 -12.88 3.06
CA SER A 41 -12.61 -14.34 2.86
C SER A 41 -11.23 -14.92 2.54
N LEU A 42 -10.20 -14.08 2.39
CA LEU A 42 -8.84 -14.56 2.13
C LEU A 42 -8.24 -15.17 3.39
N TRP A 43 -7.31 -16.11 3.21
CA TRP A 43 -6.53 -16.64 4.33
C TRP A 43 -5.65 -15.56 4.95
N THR A 44 -5.35 -15.69 6.24
CA THR A 44 -4.57 -14.70 7.00
C THR A 44 -3.25 -14.36 6.32
N GLU A 45 -2.54 -15.34 5.77
CA GLU A 45 -1.27 -15.11 5.07
C GLU A 45 -1.44 -14.20 3.83
N ASP A 46 -2.52 -14.39 3.07
CA ASP A 46 -2.80 -13.58 1.88
C ASP A 46 -3.31 -12.18 2.25
N GLN A 47 -4.05 -12.07 3.35
CA GLN A 47 -4.39 -10.78 3.93
C GLN A 47 -3.13 -10.01 4.37
N GLN A 48 -2.18 -10.70 5.00
CA GLN A 48 -0.90 -10.11 5.41
C GLN A 48 -0.07 -9.64 4.21
N LYS A 49 -0.01 -10.42 3.11
CA LYS A 49 0.63 -9.99 1.85
C LYS A 49 0.05 -8.68 1.34
N ILE A 50 -1.26 -8.51 1.39
CA ILE A 50 -1.93 -7.26 0.98
C ILE A 50 -1.56 -6.10 1.92
N LYS A 51 -1.58 -6.33 3.24
CA LYS A 51 -1.23 -5.31 4.25
C LYS A 51 0.22 -4.85 4.18
N LEU A 52 1.11 -5.64 3.61
CA LEU A 52 2.53 -5.31 3.47
C LEU A 52 2.82 -4.31 2.33
N ASN A 53 1.91 -4.14 1.37
CA ASN A 53 2.01 -3.11 0.34
C ASN A 53 1.83 -1.71 0.94
N GLN A 54 2.45 -0.68 0.34
CA GLN A 54 2.35 0.72 0.83
C GLN A 54 0.89 1.20 0.94
N GLY A 55 0.03 0.77 0.01
CA GLY A 55 -1.40 0.95 0.11
C GLY A 55 -2.06 1.55 -1.12
N ARG A 56 -3.20 2.20 -0.89
CA ARG A 56 -3.99 2.89 -1.91
C ARG A 56 -4.08 4.38 -1.60
N GLY A 57 -4.17 5.21 -2.64
CA GLY A 57 -4.39 6.65 -2.53
C GLY A 57 -5.55 6.99 -1.59
N VAL A 58 -5.32 7.94 -0.68
CA VAL A 58 -6.39 8.51 0.13
C VAL A 58 -7.29 9.41 -0.73
N CYS A 59 -8.47 9.76 -0.22
CA CYS A 59 -9.38 10.65 -0.93
C CYS A 59 -8.69 11.99 -1.26
N GLY A 60 -8.78 12.41 -2.52
CA GLY A 60 -8.14 13.64 -3.01
C GLY A 60 -6.71 13.47 -3.53
N VAL A 61 -6.13 12.27 -3.41
CA VAL A 61 -4.82 11.94 -3.97
C VAL A 61 -4.98 11.13 -5.24
N GLU A 62 -4.35 11.58 -6.33
CA GLU A 62 -4.22 10.84 -7.57
C GLU A 62 -2.79 10.35 -7.74
N LEU A 63 -2.62 9.12 -8.24
CA LEU A 63 -1.31 8.58 -8.53
C LEU A 63 -1.20 8.21 -10.00
N LYS A 64 0.04 8.11 -10.49
CA LYS A 64 0.41 7.40 -11.71
C LYS A 64 1.85 6.91 -11.63
N ILE A 65 2.16 5.92 -12.45
CA ILE A 65 3.54 5.56 -12.77
C ILE A 65 3.85 5.95 -14.21
N VAL A 66 5.07 6.43 -14.46
CA VAL A 66 5.55 6.79 -15.80
C VAL A 66 6.87 6.09 -16.14
N ASP A 67 7.14 5.92 -17.44
CA ASP A 67 8.44 5.46 -17.94
C ASP A 67 9.45 6.61 -18.10
N GLU A 68 10.65 6.31 -18.59
CA GLU A 68 11.74 7.29 -18.81
C GLU A 68 11.38 8.39 -19.82
N SER A 69 10.39 8.17 -20.68
CA SER A 69 9.90 9.18 -21.63
C SER A 69 8.80 10.08 -21.03
N GLY A 70 8.39 9.80 -19.78
CA GLY A 70 7.29 10.47 -19.09
C GLY A 70 5.90 9.94 -19.50
N ALA A 71 5.82 8.85 -20.27
CA ALA A 71 4.55 8.28 -20.69
C ALA A 71 3.92 7.45 -19.56
N ARG A 72 2.59 7.53 -19.43
CA ARG A 72 1.86 6.83 -18.37
C ARG A 72 1.84 5.32 -18.61
N LEU A 73 2.15 4.56 -17.56
CA LEU A 73 2.13 3.09 -17.55
C LEU A 73 0.79 2.53 -17.00
N PRO A 74 0.44 1.27 -17.30
CA PRO A 74 -0.81 0.65 -16.87
C PRO A 74 -0.82 0.28 -15.37
N TRP A 75 -2.03 0.16 -14.80
CA TRP A 75 -2.28 -0.28 -13.42
C TRP A 75 -2.53 -1.79 -13.33
N ASP A 76 -1.54 -2.59 -13.70
CA ASP A 76 -1.66 -4.06 -13.75
C ASP A 76 -0.99 -4.78 -12.56
N GLY A 77 -0.33 -4.03 -11.68
CA GLY A 77 0.43 -4.56 -10.54
C GLY A 77 1.76 -5.21 -10.93
N LYS A 78 2.22 -5.03 -12.17
CA LYS A 78 3.48 -5.59 -12.69
C LYS A 78 4.37 -4.52 -13.32
N ALA A 79 3.79 -3.56 -14.04
CA ALA A 79 4.51 -2.44 -14.61
C ALA A 79 5.21 -1.63 -13.51
N PHE A 80 6.47 -1.27 -13.76
CA PHE A 80 7.31 -0.52 -12.85
C PHE A 80 7.74 0.79 -13.49
N GLY A 81 7.67 1.89 -12.75
CA GLY A 81 8.00 3.23 -13.24
C GLY A 81 8.10 4.25 -12.10
N GLU A 82 8.40 5.49 -12.46
CA GLU A 82 8.51 6.59 -11.49
C GLU A 82 7.14 7.01 -10.97
N VAL A 83 7.02 7.19 -9.65
CA VAL A 83 5.76 7.54 -8.99
C VAL A 83 5.53 9.05 -9.06
N PHE A 84 4.37 9.43 -9.60
CA PHE A 84 3.86 10.80 -9.58
C PHE A 84 2.61 10.87 -8.71
N VAL A 85 2.51 11.94 -7.93
CA VAL A 85 1.44 12.28 -6.99
C VAL A 85 1.08 13.76 -7.11
#